data_AF-A0A377NI03-F1
#
_entry.id   AF-A0A377NI03-F1
#
_cell.length_a   1.000
_cell.length_b   1.000
_cell.length_c   1.000
_cell.angle_alpha   90.00
_cell.angle_beta   90.00
_cell.angle_gamma   90.00
#
_symmetry.space_group_name_H-M   'P 1'
#
loop_
_entity.id
_entity.type
_entity.pdbx_description
1 polymer ?
#
loop_
_entity_poly.entity_id
_entity_poly.type
_entity_poly.pdbx_seq_one_letter_code
_entity_poly.pdbx_strand_id
1 'polypeptide(L)'
;MLGVFIDTIVICSATALIILSSGLLDAPDQQLTGIALIQQAVAAATGNALSHYLVSGFVFIFAFSSISANYVYAENNLVFLRSGEKAKLYVFRLLVLGMVAFGCLVKLPTVWKMADISMALMTIINLTALMLLSSIALKVIKDYERQRRMGKTPVFNPDHFPEFREQLTPDVWQKTPSQAKH
;
A
#
# COMPACT_ATOMS: atom_id res chain seq x y z
N MET A 1 -6.13 8.22 0.16
CA MET A 1 -7.35 8.05 0.97
C MET A 1 -8.39 7.19 0.23
N LEU A 2 -8.85 7.58 -0.97
CA LEU A 2 -9.84 6.80 -1.72
C LEU A 2 -9.44 5.35 -1.99
N GLY A 3 -8.15 5.07 -2.26
CA GLY A 3 -7.66 3.70 -2.47
C GLY A 3 -7.94 2.76 -1.29
N VAL A 4 -7.66 3.18 -0.05
CA VAL A 4 -7.91 2.37 1.16
C VAL A 4 -9.41 2.15 1.38
N PHE A 5 -10.22 3.17 1.10
CA PHE A 5 -11.67 3.05 1.18
C PHE A 5 -12.21 1.98 0.21
N ILE A 6 -11.78 2.02 -1.05
CA ILE A 6 -12.21 1.03 -2.05
C ILE A 6 -11.74 -0.38 -1.67
N ASP A 7 -10.47 -0.55 -1.28
CA ASP A 7 -9.92 -1.86 -0.91
C ASP A 7 -10.61 -2.45 0.32
N THR A 8 -10.65 -1.71 1.43
CA THR A 8 -11.12 -2.26 2.70
C THR A 8 -12.64 -2.24 2.83
N ILE A 9 -13.31 -1.15 2.46
CA ILE A 9 -14.76 -1.02 2.68
C ILE A 9 -15.54 -1.69 1.56
N VAL A 10 -15.12 -1.55 0.30
CA VAL A 10 -15.88 -2.08 -0.83
C VAL A 10 -15.45 -3.51 -1.14
N ILE A 11 -14.17 -3.74 -1.43
CA ILE A 11 -13.69 -5.03 -1.95
C ILE A 11 -13.66 -6.11 -0.86
N CYS A 12 -13.02 -5.84 0.28
CA CYS A 12 -12.92 -6.81 1.37
C CYS A 12 -14.30 -7.14 1.98
N SER A 13 -15.16 -6.14 2.19
CA SER A 13 -16.51 -6.39 2.71
C SER A 13 -17.37 -7.19 1.73
N ALA A 14 -17.32 -6.89 0.42
CA ALA A 14 -18.05 -7.67 -0.58
C ALA A 14 -17.58 -9.13 -0.60
N THR A 15 -16.27 -9.35 -0.52
CA THR A 15 -15.70 -10.72 -0.45
C THR A 15 -16.16 -11.44 0.81
N ALA A 16 -16.16 -10.78 1.96
CA ALA A 16 -16.65 -11.35 3.21
C ALA A 16 -18.14 -11.71 3.13
N LEU A 17 -18.98 -10.85 2.55
CA LEU A 17 -20.41 -11.13 2.34
C LEU A 17 -20.66 -12.32 1.41
N ILE A 18 -19.85 -12.48 0.35
CA ILE A 18 -19.93 -13.65 -0.55
C ILE A 18 -19.60 -14.92 0.24
N ILE A 19 -18.53 -14.91 1.05
CA ILE A 19 -18.16 -16.07 1.87
C ILE A 19 -19.26 -16.38 2.90
N LEU A 20 -19.75 -15.38 3.63
CA LEU A 20 -20.78 -15.55 4.66
C LEU A 20 -22.11 -16.05 4.10
N SER A 21 -22.51 -15.58 2.91
CA SER A 21 -23.77 -16.01 2.26
C SER A 21 -23.69 -17.41 1.64
N SER A 22 -22.49 -17.97 1.45
CA SER A 22 -22.30 -19.31 0.86
C SER A 22 -22.62 -20.48 1.79
N GLY A 23 -22.75 -20.25 3.10
CA GLY A 23 -22.97 -21.30 4.11
C GLY A 23 -21.77 -22.25 4.34
N LEU A 24 -20.63 -22.01 3.67
CA LEU A 24 -19.44 -22.86 3.78
C LEU A 24 -18.73 -22.80 5.14
N LEU A 25 -18.96 -21.72 5.90
CA LEU A 25 -18.39 -21.55 7.24
C LEU A 25 -19.09 -22.42 8.30
N ASP A 26 -20.31 -22.90 8.02
CA ASP A 26 -21.10 -23.71 8.95
C ASP A 26 -20.78 -25.21 8.84
N ALA A 27 -19.98 -25.62 7.85
CA ALA A 27 -19.58 -27.01 7.61
C ALA A 27 -18.30 -27.37 8.41
N PRO A 28 -18.36 -28.26 9.42
CA PRO A 28 -17.21 -28.56 10.29
C PRO A 28 -16.04 -29.28 9.58
N ASP A 29 -16.33 -30.02 8.50
CA ASP A 29 -15.37 -30.94 7.86
C ASP A 29 -14.57 -30.33 6.70
N GLN A 30 -14.86 -29.08 6.31
CA GLN A 30 -14.19 -28.44 5.16
C GLN A 30 -13.38 -27.22 5.60
N GLN A 31 -12.13 -27.47 6.06
CA GLN A 31 -11.14 -26.42 6.33
C GLN A 31 -10.58 -25.81 5.03
N LEU A 32 -11.46 -25.27 4.19
CA LEU A 32 -11.06 -24.49 3.02
C LEU A 32 -10.53 -23.14 3.48
N THR A 33 -9.36 -22.75 2.97
CA THR A 33 -8.72 -21.48 3.31
C THR A 33 -8.27 -20.73 2.06
N GLY A 34 -8.18 -19.41 2.17
CA GLY A 34 -7.69 -18.52 1.12
C GLY A 34 -8.51 -18.59 -0.17
N ILE A 35 -7.84 -18.71 -1.31
CA ILE A 35 -8.46 -18.67 -2.65
C ILE A 35 -9.45 -19.82 -2.85
N ALA A 36 -9.17 -21.00 -2.30
CA ALA A 36 -10.04 -22.17 -2.43
C ALA A 36 -11.41 -21.94 -1.77
N LEU A 37 -11.44 -21.21 -0.65
CA LEU A 37 -12.69 -20.84 0.03
C LEU A 37 -13.51 -19.87 -0.82
N ILE A 38 -12.88 -18.83 -1.35
CA ILE A 38 -13.55 -17.83 -2.21
C ILE A 38 -14.10 -18.52 -3.47
N GLN A 39 -13.34 -19.44 -4.06
CA GLN A 39 -13.77 -20.17 -5.25
C GLN A 39 -15.00 -21.04 -4.99
N GLN A 40 -15.05 -21.72 -3.84
CA GLN A 40 -16.23 -22.49 -3.44
C GLN A 40 -17.42 -21.57 -3.11
N ALA A 41 -17.18 -20.44 -2.45
CA ALA A 41 -18.22 -19.49 -2.10
C ALA A 41 -18.88 -18.86 -3.35
N VAL A 42 -18.07 -18.48 -4.34
CA VAL A 42 -18.57 -17.98 -5.63
C VAL A 42 -19.26 -19.09 -6.42
N ALA A 43 -18.78 -20.33 -6.33
CA ALA A 43 -19.42 -21.48 -6.97
C ALA A 43 -20.83 -21.74 -6.44
N ALA A 44 -21.07 -21.53 -5.14
CA ALA A 44 -22.41 -21.62 -4.55
C ALA A 44 -23.41 -20.63 -5.18
N ALA A 45 -22.94 -19.47 -5.64
CA ALA A 45 -23.78 -18.43 -6.26
C ALA A 45 -23.88 -18.52 -7.79
N THR A 46 -22.84 -18.99 -8.48
CA THR A 46 -22.71 -18.91 -9.96
C THR A 46 -22.51 -20.25 -10.67
N GLY A 47 -22.35 -21.35 -9.92
CA GLY A 47 -22.02 -22.68 -10.43
C GLY A 47 -20.51 -22.91 -10.60
N ASN A 48 -20.08 -24.16 -10.46
CA ASN A 48 -18.66 -24.53 -10.38
C ASN A 48 -17.83 -24.08 -11.59
N ALA A 49 -18.32 -24.33 -12.82
CA ALA A 49 -17.56 -24.06 -14.03
C ALA A 49 -17.23 -22.56 -14.20
N LEU A 50 -18.20 -21.68 -13.92
CA LEU A 50 -18.00 -20.24 -14.07
C LEU A 50 -17.12 -19.66 -12.95
N SER A 51 -17.28 -20.17 -11.72
CA SER A 51 -16.48 -19.73 -10.57
C SER A 51 -14.97 -19.92 -10.78
N HIS A 52 -14.54 -21.07 -11.32
CA HIS A 52 -13.12 -21.35 -11.54
C HIS A 52 -12.46 -20.32 -12.47
N TYR A 53 -13.10 -20.00 -13.60
CA TYR A 53 -12.56 -19.03 -14.56
C TYR A 53 -12.57 -17.61 -14.00
N LEU A 54 -13.66 -17.20 -13.34
CA LEU A 54 -13.78 -15.86 -12.77
C LEU A 54 -12.77 -15.60 -11.66
N VAL A 55 -12.70 -16.50 -10.67
CA VAL A 55 -11.83 -16.32 -9.50
C VAL A 55 -10.36 -16.36 -9.92
N SER A 56 -9.98 -17.29 -10.80
CA SER A 56 -8.62 -17.34 -11.33
C SER A 56 -8.25 -16.06 -12.10
N GLY A 57 -9.17 -15.51 -12.90
CA GLY A 57 -8.95 -14.26 -13.63
C GLY A 57 -8.76 -13.07 -12.69
N PHE A 58 -9.62 -12.93 -11.67
CA PHE A 58 -9.50 -11.87 -10.68
C PHE A 58 -8.22 -11.97 -9.86
N VAL A 59 -7.88 -13.18 -9.39
CA VAL A 59 -6.62 -13.41 -8.65
C VAL A 59 -5.42 -13.09 -9.51
N PHE A 60 -5.43 -13.45 -10.80
CA PHE A 60 -4.33 -13.13 -11.72
C PHE A 60 -4.13 -11.61 -11.85
N ILE A 61 -5.18 -10.86 -12.15
CA ILE A 61 -5.11 -9.40 -12.31
C ILE A 61 -4.70 -8.73 -10.98
N PHE A 62 -5.27 -9.19 -9.86
CA PHE A 62 -4.99 -8.64 -8.54
C PHE A 62 -3.55 -8.92 -8.10
N ALA A 63 -3.05 -10.14 -8.29
CA ALA A 63 -1.67 -10.50 -7.99
C ALA A 63 -0.69 -9.75 -8.90
N PHE A 64 -0.97 -9.66 -10.20
CA PHE A 64 -0.13 -8.94 -11.16
C PHE A 64 -0.01 -7.45 -10.83
N SER A 65 -1.14 -6.79 -10.58
CA SER A 65 -1.16 -5.37 -10.19
C SER A 65 -0.45 -5.13 -8.85
N SER A 66 -0.66 -6.00 -7.87
CA SER A 66 -0.02 -5.91 -6.55
C SER A 66 1.49 -6.09 -6.63
N ILE A 67 1.98 -7.08 -7.39
CA ILE A 67 3.43 -7.28 -7.60
C ILE A 67 4.04 -6.07 -8.31
N SER A 68 3.37 -5.56 -9.35
CA SER A 68 3.85 -4.40 -10.11
C SER A 68 3.94 -3.14 -9.26
N ALA A 69 2.92 -2.87 -8.44
CA ALA A 69 2.92 -1.72 -7.52
C ALA A 69 4.06 -1.84 -6.49
N ASN A 70 4.21 -3.00 -5.84
CA ASN A 70 5.28 -3.24 -4.87
C ASN A 70 6.67 -3.14 -5.50
N TYR A 71 6.83 -3.61 -6.73
CA TYR A 71 8.07 -3.47 -7.48
C TYR A 71 8.44 -1.99 -7.69
N VAL A 72 7.49 -1.16 -8.14
CA VAL A 72 7.72 0.28 -8.35
C VAL A 72 8.07 0.99 -7.04
N TYR A 73 7.38 0.66 -5.94
CA TYR A 73 7.70 1.22 -4.62
C TYR A 73 9.12 0.85 -4.17
N ALA A 74 9.51 -0.41 -4.34
CA ALA A 74 10.83 -0.88 -3.97
C ALA A 74 11.94 -0.30 -4.87
N GLU A 75 11.70 -0.17 -6.18
CA GLU A 75 12.62 0.49 -7.12
C GLU A 75 12.83 1.95 -6.73
N ASN A 76 11.76 2.71 -6.43
CA ASN A 76 11.86 4.10 -6.00
C ASN A 76 12.63 4.24 -4.67
N ASN A 77 12.36 3.39 -3.68
CA ASN A 77 13.09 3.38 -2.41
C ASN A 77 14.58 3.06 -2.61
N LEU A 78 14.89 2.12 -3.52
CA LEU A 78 16.26 1.74 -3.83
C LEU A 78 17.01 2.85 -4.58
N VAL A 79 16.36 3.53 -5.53
CA VAL A 79 16.92 4.69 -6.24
C VAL A 79 17.22 5.83 -5.27
N PHE A 80 16.32 6.09 -4.32
CA PHE A 80 16.52 7.09 -3.27
C PHE A 80 17.72 6.75 -2.37
N LEU A 81 17.85 5.48 -1.96
CA LEU A 81 18.92 5.05 -1.04
C LEU A 81 20.29 4.86 -1.72
N ARG A 82 20.31 4.52 -3.01
CA ARG A 82 21.53 4.19 -3.77
C ARG A 82 21.55 4.91 -5.11
N SER A 83 21.66 6.23 -5.04
CA SER A 83 21.79 7.18 -6.15
C SER A 83 22.54 6.62 -7.38
N GLY A 84 21.80 6.16 -8.39
CA GLY A 84 22.26 6.12 -9.79
C GLY A 84 22.90 4.84 -10.36
N GLU A 85 23.14 3.76 -9.62
CA GLU A 85 23.80 2.58 -10.21
C GLU A 85 22.83 1.64 -10.96
N LYS A 86 22.80 1.74 -12.29
CA LYS A 86 22.00 0.88 -13.20
C LYS A 86 22.21 -0.62 -12.95
N ALA A 87 23.41 -1.03 -12.53
CA ALA A 87 23.73 -2.42 -12.21
C ALA A 87 22.94 -2.96 -11.00
N LYS A 88 22.74 -2.14 -9.97
CA LYS A 88 21.99 -2.51 -8.76
C LYS A 88 20.49 -2.68 -9.05
N LEU A 89 19.94 -1.88 -9.96
CA LEU A 89 18.57 -2.03 -10.43
C LEU A 89 18.36 -3.34 -11.20
N TYR A 90 19.34 -3.73 -12.03
CA TYR A 90 19.26 -5.00 -12.76
C TYR A 90 19.30 -6.21 -11.82
N VAL A 91 20.21 -6.21 -10.84
CA VAL A 91 20.25 -7.25 -9.80
C VAL A 91 18.94 -7.28 -9.01
N PHE A 92 18.39 -6.12 -8.64
CA PHE A 92 17.11 -6.05 -7.93
C PHE A 92 15.95 -6.66 -8.76
N ARG A 93 15.87 -6.37 -10.06
CA ARG A 93 14.87 -6.99 -10.96
C ARG A 93 14.99 -8.51 -10.99
N LEU A 94 16.21 -9.03 -11.11
CA LEU A 94 16.44 -10.47 -11.07
C LEU A 94 16.03 -11.10 -9.73
N LEU A 95 16.32 -10.42 -8.61
CA LEU A 95 15.90 -10.86 -7.28
C LEU A 95 14.38 -10.89 -7.15
N VAL A 96 13.66 -9.86 -7.61
CA VAL A 96 12.19 -9.83 -7.57
C VAL A 96 11.60 -10.98 -8.39
N LEU A 97 12.09 -11.20 -9.61
CA LEU A 97 11.66 -12.35 -10.43
C LEU A 97 11.95 -13.69 -9.74
N GLY A 98 13.12 -13.83 -9.14
CA GLY A 98 13.49 -15.00 -8.34
C GLY A 98 12.57 -15.22 -7.15
N MET A 99 12.18 -14.15 -6.44
CA MET A 99 11.24 -14.22 -5.31
C MET A 99 9.83 -14.59 -5.75
N VAL A 100 9.37 -14.11 -6.91
CA VAL A 100 8.08 -14.53 -7.50
C VAL A 100 8.11 -16.02 -7.85
N ALA A 101 9.16 -16.50 -8.50
CA ALA A 101 9.33 -17.91 -8.82
C ALA A 101 9.42 -18.78 -7.56
N PHE A 102 10.17 -18.33 -6.55
CA PHE A 102 10.26 -18.97 -5.24
C PHE A 102 8.89 -19.04 -4.55
N GLY A 103 8.09 -17.98 -4.62
CA GLY A 103 6.73 -17.94 -4.08
C GLY A 103 5.82 -19.05 -4.65
N CYS A 104 6.01 -19.44 -5.91
CA CYS A 104 5.27 -20.54 -6.53
C CYS A 104 5.67 -21.93 -6.00
N LEU A 105 6.85 -22.07 -5.40
CA LEU A 105 7.40 -23.36 -4.92
C LEU A 105 7.18 -23.58 -3.42
N VAL A 106 6.89 -22.53 -2.66
CA VAL A 106 6.78 -22.56 -1.20
C VAL A 106 5.33 -22.74 -0.75
N LYS A 107 5.14 -23.43 0.39
CA LYS A 107 3.82 -23.62 1.00
C LYS A 107 3.25 -22.28 1.49
N LEU A 108 1.96 -22.05 1.24
CA LEU A 108 1.25 -20.82 1.62
C LEU A 108 1.46 -20.39 3.09
N PRO A 109 1.35 -21.27 4.11
CA PRO A 109 1.52 -20.84 5.51
C PRO A 109 2.91 -20.28 5.81
N THR A 110 3.94 -20.76 5.12
CA THR A 110 5.31 -20.25 5.26
C THR A 110 5.43 -18.86 4.64
N VAL A 111 4.84 -18.66 3.45
CA VAL A 111 4.82 -17.34 2.78
C VAL A 111 4.10 -16.31 3.64
N TRP A 112 2.95 -16.67 4.23
CA TRP A 112 2.21 -15.80 5.15
C TRP A 112 3.05 -15.41 6.37
N LYS A 113 3.70 -16.37 7.03
CA LYS A 113 4.57 -16.07 8.18
C LYS A 113 5.73 -15.13 7.81
N MET A 114 6.36 -15.31 6.65
CA MET A 114 7.42 -14.41 6.19
C MET A 114 6.88 -13.01 5.87
N ALA A 115 5.69 -12.93 5.27
CA ALA A 115 5.01 -11.67 5.00
C ALA A 115 4.65 -10.94 6.30
N ASP A 116 4.09 -11.63 7.29
CA ASP A 116 3.71 -11.06 8.59
C ASP A 116 4.92 -10.46 9.33
N ILE A 117 6.05 -11.17 9.36
CA ILE A 117 7.29 -10.66 9.96
C ILE A 117 7.78 -9.41 9.22
N SER A 118 7.75 -9.44 7.89
CA SER A 118 8.20 -8.31 7.06
C SER A 118 7.30 -7.09 7.24
N MET A 119 5.98 -7.30 7.28
CA MET A 119 4.98 -6.25 7.52
C MET A 119 5.11 -5.67 8.93
N ALA A 120 5.35 -6.50 9.94
CA ALA A 120 5.57 -6.04 11.32
C ALA A 120 6.80 -5.13 11.40
N LEU A 121 7.92 -5.54 10.81
CA LEU A 121 9.15 -4.74 10.78
C LEU A 121 8.93 -3.39 10.07
N MET A 122 8.32 -3.42 8.88
CA MET A 122 8.01 -2.21 8.11
C MET A 122 7.08 -1.27 8.90
N THR A 123 6.06 -1.82 9.57
CA THR A 123 5.12 -1.05 10.38
C THR A 123 5.82 -0.38 11.55
N ILE A 124 6.68 -1.09 12.27
CA ILE A 124 7.42 -0.53 13.41
C ILE A 124 8.28 0.67 12.97
N ILE A 125 9.05 0.51 11.89
CA ILE A 125 9.93 1.57 11.37
C ILE A 125 9.10 2.79 10.94
N ASN A 126 8.07 2.57 10.13
CA ASN A 126 7.27 3.67 9.57
C ASN A 126 6.46 4.39 10.65
N LEU A 127 5.84 3.65 11.57
CA LEU A 127 5.07 4.23 12.67
C LEU A 127 5.97 5.03 13.61
N THR A 128 7.18 4.55 13.88
CA THR A 128 8.16 5.28 14.70
C THR A 128 8.56 6.60 14.03
N ALA A 129 8.85 6.59 12.73
CA ALA A 129 9.15 7.81 11.98
C ALA A 129 7.96 8.79 11.98
N LEU A 130 6.73 8.29 11.80
CA LEU A 130 5.52 9.10 11.86
C LEU A 130 5.29 9.72 13.25
N MET A 131 5.56 8.98 14.33
CA MET A 131 5.45 9.50 15.70
C MET A 131 6.45 10.64 15.93
N LEU A 132 7.69 10.49 15.48
CA LEU A 132 8.70 11.56 15.56
C LEU A 132 8.31 12.78 14.73
N LEU A 133 7.73 12.58 13.55
CA LEU A 133 7.31 13.65 12.64
C LEU A 133 5.95 14.26 13.01
N SER A 134 5.18 13.63 13.91
CA SER A 134 3.80 14.00 14.22
C SER A 134 3.64 15.46 14.66
N SER A 135 4.57 15.96 15.48
CA SER A 135 4.56 17.36 15.94
C SER A 135 4.69 18.35 14.78
N ILE A 136 5.59 18.06 13.83
CA ILE A 136 5.80 18.88 12.63
C ILE A 136 4.57 18.79 11.72
N ALA A 137 4.09 17.58 11.44
CA ALA A 137 2.91 17.36 10.60
C ALA A 137 1.67 18.09 11.12
N LEU A 138 1.41 18.03 12.44
CA LEU A 138 0.28 18.74 13.06
C LEU A 138 0.40 20.26 12.95
N LYS A 139 1.61 20.82 13.07
CA LYS A 139 1.85 22.27 12.91
C LYS A 139 1.58 22.72 11.47
N VAL A 140 2.07 21.96 10.48
CA VAL A 140 1.84 22.25 9.06
C VAL A 140 0.35 22.13 8.70
N ILE A 141 -0.34 21.10 9.21
CA ILE A 141 -1.79 20.93 8.98
C ILE A 141 -2.59 22.08 9.60
N LYS A 142 -2.23 22.55 10.80
CA LYS A 142 -2.89 23.69 11.43
C LYS A 142 -2.73 24.98 10.61
N ASP A 143 -1.56 25.21 10.03
CA ASP A 143 -1.36 26.36 9.14
C ASP A 143 -2.17 26.22 7.85
N TYR A 144 -2.19 25.03 7.25
CA TYR A 144 -3.02 24.73 6.09
C TYR A 144 -4.51 24.99 6.38
N GLU A 145 -5.03 24.51 7.50
CA GLU A 145 -6.42 24.76 7.92
C GLU A 145 -6.70 26.24 8.16
N ARG A 146 -5.76 26.96 8.80
CA ARG A 146 -5.88 28.40 9.03
C ARG A 146 -6.03 29.14 7.70
N GLN A 147 -5.17 28.86 6.72
CA GLN A 147 -5.24 29.46 5.39
C GLN A 147 -6.56 29.14 4.67
N ARG A 148 -7.00 27.88 4.75
CA ARG A 148 -8.27 27.44 4.17
C ARG A 148 -9.49 28.13 4.80
N ARG A 149 -9.50 28.30 6.13
CA ARG A 149 -10.57 29.02 6.85
C ARG A 149 -10.62 30.51 6.50
N MET A 150 -9.47 31.10 6.15
CA MET A 150 -9.39 32.47 5.64
C MET A 150 -9.82 32.61 4.17
N GLY A 151 -10.30 31.52 3.52
CA GLY A 151 -10.69 31.52 2.11
C GLY A 151 -9.52 31.68 1.13
N LYS A 152 -8.28 31.59 1.61
CA LYS A 152 -7.07 31.68 0.78
C LYS A 152 -6.73 30.31 0.21
N THR A 153 -6.11 30.29 -0.96
CA THR A 153 -5.44 29.10 -1.48
C THR A 153 -4.29 28.74 -0.54
N PRO A 154 -4.29 27.56 0.10
CA PRO A 154 -3.25 27.22 1.07
C PRO A 154 -1.91 27.04 0.36
N VAL A 155 -0.89 27.77 0.81
CA VAL A 155 0.49 27.62 0.32
C VAL A 155 1.42 27.43 1.51
N PHE A 156 2.26 26.41 1.44
CA PHE A 156 3.29 26.18 2.44
C PHE A 156 4.37 27.27 2.36
N ASN A 157 4.64 27.96 3.47
CA ASN A 157 5.72 28.94 3.57
C ASN A 157 6.76 28.45 4.61
N PRO A 158 7.98 28.09 4.17
CA PRO A 158 9.05 27.65 5.08
C PRO A 158 9.43 28.68 6.15
N ASP A 159 9.26 29.99 5.87
CA ASP A 159 9.64 31.06 6.79
C ASP A 159 8.78 31.06 8.07
N HIS A 160 7.57 30.50 8.03
CA HIS A 160 6.70 30.37 9.21
C HIS A 160 7.15 29.27 10.19
N PHE A 161 8.16 28.46 9.81
CA PHE A 161 8.59 27.30 10.57
C PHE A 161 10.13 27.23 10.71
N PRO A 162 10.76 28.19 11.43
CA PRO A 162 12.21 28.25 11.55
C PRO A 162 12.82 27.00 12.24
N GLU A 163 12.06 26.37 13.12
CA GLU A 163 12.42 25.20 13.93
C GLU A 163 12.78 23.92 13.15
N PHE A 164 12.31 23.77 11.91
CA PHE A 164 12.67 22.62 11.06
C PHE A 164 13.07 23.05 9.64
N ARG A 165 13.44 24.32 9.46
CA ARG A 165 13.89 24.88 8.18
C ARG A 165 15.15 24.19 7.66
N GLU A 166 16.07 23.84 8.55
CA GLU A 166 17.32 23.14 8.22
C GLU A 166 17.10 21.70 7.73
N GLN A 167 15.92 21.12 8.01
CA GLN A 167 15.55 19.77 7.56
C GLN A 167 14.89 19.77 6.17
N LEU A 168 14.59 20.94 5.61
CA LEU A 168 13.98 21.06 4.29
C LEU A 168 15.04 20.94 3.20
N THR A 169 14.73 20.21 2.14
CA THR A 169 15.59 20.13 0.95
C THR A 169 15.77 21.54 0.35
N PRO A 170 17.01 22.01 0.17
CA PRO A 170 17.28 23.28 -0.50
C PRO A 170 16.63 23.30 -1.89
N ASP A 171 16.13 24.46 -2.32
CA ASP A 171 15.55 24.73 -3.66
C ASP A 171 14.21 24.08 -4.04
N VAL A 172 13.59 23.25 -3.20
CA VAL A 172 12.26 22.68 -3.50
C VAL A 172 11.13 23.69 -3.26
N TRP A 173 11.31 24.60 -2.30
CA TRP A 173 10.26 25.51 -1.81
C TRP A 173 10.59 26.98 -2.06
N GLN A 174 11.07 27.31 -3.27
CA GLN A 174 11.35 28.70 -3.65
C GLN A 174 10.07 29.53 -3.71
N LYS A 175 10.15 30.78 -3.22
CA LYS A 175 9.01 31.72 -3.19
C LYS A 175 8.47 31.94 -4.61
N THR A 176 7.21 31.62 -4.84
CA THR A 176 6.51 32.08 -6.04
C THR A 176 6.39 33.61 -5.98
N PRO A 177 6.49 34.38 -7.09
CA PRO A 177 6.55 35.85 -7.06
C PRO A 177 5.40 36.57 -6.31
N SER A 178 4.26 35.89 -6.12
CA SER A 178 3.13 36.36 -5.31
C SER A 178 3.38 36.37 -3.79
N GLN A 179 4.36 35.61 -3.29
CA GLN A 179 4.66 35.47 -1.86
C GLN A 179 5.73 36.45 -1.35
N ALA A 180 6.34 37.24 -2.23
CA ALA A 180 7.39 38.20 -1.88
C ALA A 180 6.85 39.60 -1.49
N LYS A 181 5.53 39.83 -1.56
CA LYS A 181 4.90 41.15 -1.38
C LYS A 181 4.12 41.33 -0.07
N HIS A 182 4.13 40.35 0.84
CA HIS A 182 3.47 40.44 2.14
C HIS A 182 4.41 40.02 3.27
#